data_AF-A0AA49GEP2-F1
#
_entry.id   AF-A0AA49GEP2-F1
#
_cell.length_a   1.000
_cell.length_b   1.000
_cell.length_c   1.000
_cell.angle_alpha   90.00
_cell.angle_beta   90.00
_cell.angle_gamma   90.00
#
_symmetry.space_group_name_H-M   'P 1'
#
loop_
_entity.id
_entity.type
_entity.pdbx_description
1 polymer ?
#
loop_
_entity_poly.entity_id
_entity_poly.type
_entity_poly.pdbx_seq_one_letter_code
_entity_poly.pdbx_strand_id
1 'polypeptide(L)'
;MNKFLLNIYWENLWSFEHLIVLIAITILLLFWEIRKKGRRLPLRVLAVILTIASLYLIYLKPYILQEKPKSSAVLISHVLPHNFQDSLFSKYNIPVLKQDSNYKFTYFGTENATSFSLEELDFQIDTAFLYGYFPQLNPRYYNKRIDYNLKGGLTIDYPKSIDLGDSLKIVIRNNYDQEISEKLIINQNTIPFKVAKKSQAEISTLPKVSADNFIKISDKNYDYNFSVEVKKPELYRIQILSAAPDFEWKFLTNYLKTEGHSVYQKTKISKDKYIIKRINWSDSISINRGVVSNLKILLVDAKSWNNLTKVQQGRFRDELTKNKGSLIFRSNENTNISLDLGMSKITNIFSTGDNLLDQEYYKYLQINTIKDFTEVGKNSLFRTVRPDIIYGIINFQNTFQLSLSGNNQEYDRIWKNVFQELVQNEKSIFYDKTAWPVLYHPFNFTVWSVNTFDQLAVINPSKDTIEMEKIKDEIYPERAHYMFYPARVGWHFIQLENPSKLIPFYVHDSKLTNASQFLNEYNNSYLNYLNFESLEQKQSNYKFQKHFITIWIFILFVIGVGYLWMEDKIT
;
A
#
# COMPACT_ATOMS: atom_id res chain seq x y z
N MET A 1 56.86 -24.84 -4.83
CA MET A 1 55.84 -24.42 -5.82
C MET A 1 54.60 -24.00 -5.03
N ASN A 2 54.28 -22.71 -5.04
CA ASN A 2 53.49 -22.03 -4.01
C ASN A 2 52.04 -22.53 -3.87
N LYS A 3 51.59 -22.75 -2.62
CA LYS A 3 50.16 -22.94 -2.24
C LYS A 3 49.23 -21.83 -2.74
N PHE A 4 49.79 -20.70 -3.16
CA PHE A 4 49.10 -19.53 -3.71
C PHE A 4 48.34 -19.82 -5.03
N LEU A 5 48.85 -20.71 -5.89
CA LEU A 5 48.21 -21.01 -7.19
C LEU A 5 47.07 -22.05 -7.09
N LEU A 6 46.94 -22.75 -5.96
CA LEU A 6 45.94 -23.82 -5.77
C LEU A 6 44.54 -23.30 -5.35
N ASN A 7 44.41 -22.00 -5.02
CA ASN A 7 43.15 -21.40 -4.52
C ASN A 7 42.65 -20.23 -5.39
N ILE A 8 42.97 -20.20 -6.68
CA ILE A 8 42.44 -19.20 -7.61
C ILE A 8 41.19 -19.76 -8.29
N TYR A 9 40.09 -19.05 -8.14
CA TYR A 9 38.81 -19.35 -8.77
C TYR A 9 38.45 -18.23 -9.76
N TRP A 10 37.53 -18.51 -10.68
CA TRP A 10 37.14 -17.61 -11.76
C TRP A 10 35.65 -17.31 -11.66
N GLU A 11 35.27 -16.03 -11.68
CA GLU A 11 33.85 -15.63 -11.56
C GLU A 11 33.08 -15.94 -12.85
N ASN A 12 33.75 -15.74 -13.99
CA ASN A 12 33.20 -16.04 -15.30
C ASN A 12 33.72 -17.38 -15.82
N LEU A 13 32.82 -18.22 -16.31
CA LEU A 13 33.16 -19.47 -16.98
C LEU A 13 33.70 -19.15 -18.39
N TRP A 14 34.75 -19.87 -18.78
CA TRP A 14 35.38 -19.72 -20.08
C TRP A 14 34.51 -20.47 -21.08
N SER A 15 33.84 -19.73 -21.96
CA SER A 15 33.08 -20.30 -23.06
C SER A 15 33.96 -20.43 -24.30
N PHE A 16 33.66 -21.44 -25.13
CA PHE A 16 34.38 -21.66 -26.38
C PHE A 16 34.30 -20.46 -27.33
N GLU A 17 33.17 -19.74 -27.29
CA GLU A 17 32.92 -18.54 -28.10
C GLU A 17 33.86 -17.38 -27.73
N HIS A 18 34.10 -17.14 -26.44
CA HIS A 18 35.05 -16.10 -26.01
C HIS A 18 36.47 -16.39 -26.47
N LEU A 19 36.86 -17.66 -26.49
CA LEU A 19 38.18 -18.09 -26.94
C LEU A 19 38.35 -17.90 -28.44
N ILE A 20 37.30 -18.16 -29.25
CA ILE A 20 37.31 -17.88 -30.69
C ILE A 20 37.47 -16.38 -30.96
N VAL A 21 36.69 -15.53 -30.27
CA VAL A 21 36.75 -14.08 -30.44
C VAL A 21 38.13 -13.54 -30.03
N LEU A 22 38.69 -14.04 -28.92
CA LEU A 22 40.03 -13.67 -28.48
C LEU A 22 41.10 -14.04 -29.53
N ILE A 23 41.05 -15.25 -30.06
CA ILE A 23 41.98 -15.71 -31.10
C ILE A 23 41.83 -14.86 -32.36
N ALA A 24 40.60 -14.57 -32.80
CA ALA A 24 40.34 -13.73 -33.97
C ALA A 24 40.91 -12.31 -33.80
N ILE A 25 40.68 -11.69 -32.65
CA ILE A 25 41.24 -10.36 -32.32
C ILE A 25 42.76 -10.40 -32.27
N THR A 26 43.35 -11.44 -31.68
CA THR A 26 44.80 -11.62 -31.61
C THR A 26 45.41 -11.75 -33.00
N ILE A 27 44.83 -12.57 -33.87
CA ILE A 27 45.29 -12.74 -35.25
C ILE A 27 45.19 -11.42 -36.03
N LEU A 28 44.09 -10.69 -35.88
CA LEU A 28 43.88 -9.41 -36.57
C LEU A 28 44.90 -8.35 -36.13
N LEU A 29 45.13 -8.22 -34.82
CA LEU A 29 46.10 -7.26 -34.28
C LEU A 29 47.54 -7.64 -34.63
N LEU A 30 47.90 -8.92 -34.57
CA LEU A 30 49.21 -9.40 -35.01
C LEU A 30 49.41 -9.16 -36.52
N PHE A 31 48.40 -9.37 -37.34
CA PHE A 31 48.46 -9.10 -38.78
C PHE A 31 48.69 -7.62 -39.09
N TRP A 32 48.01 -6.74 -38.35
CA TRP A 32 48.23 -5.30 -38.44
C TRP A 32 49.64 -4.89 -38.04
N GLU A 33 50.18 -5.50 -36.98
CA GLU A 33 51.50 -5.18 -36.47
C GLU A 33 52.63 -5.70 -37.36
N ILE A 34 52.46 -6.89 -37.95
CA ILE A 34 53.43 -7.47 -38.89
C ILE A 34 53.58 -6.61 -40.15
N ARG A 35 52.52 -5.89 -40.56
CA ARG A 35 52.56 -4.96 -41.70
C ARG A 35 53.40 -3.71 -41.44
N LYS A 36 53.59 -3.30 -40.18
CA LYS A 36 54.34 -2.08 -39.82
C LYS A 36 55.86 -2.19 -39.94
N LYS A 37 56.42 -3.33 -40.40
CA LYS A 37 57.86 -3.62 -40.66
C LYS A 37 58.86 -2.74 -39.88
N GLY A 38 59.31 -3.23 -38.72
CA GLY A 38 60.32 -2.56 -37.89
C GLY A 38 61.34 -3.53 -37.26
N ARG A 39 62.50 -3.01 -36.83
CA ARG A 39 63.61 -3.81 -36.26
C ARG A 39 63.28 -4.44 -34.89
N ARG A 40 62.19 -4.00 -34.23
CA ARG A 40 61.71 -4.44 -32.90
C ARG A 40 60.41 -5.24 -32.94
N LEU A 41 60.02 -5.73 -34.12
CA LEU A 41 58.82 -6.53 -34.34
C LEU A 41 58.56 -7.66 -33.31
N PRO A 42 59.56 -8.47 -32.86
CA PRO A 42 59.28 -9.53 -31.87
C PRO A 42 58.83 -8.99 -30.50
N LEU A 43 59.30 -7.82 -30.08
CA LEU A 43 58.87 -7.21 -28.81
C LEU A 43 57.45 -6.65 -28.91
N ARG A 44 57.09 -6.07 -30.06
CA ARG A 44 55.72 -5.60 -30.33
C ARG A 44 54.72 -6.77 -30.31
N VAL A 45 55.06 -7.88 -30.97
CA VAL A 45 54.26 -9.12 -30.97
C VAL A 45 54.04 -9.65 -29.56
N LEU A 46 55.08 -9.70 -28.74
CA LEU A 46 54.98 -10.14 -27.34
C LEU A 46 54.11 -9.19 -26.50
N ALA A 47 54.23 -7.88 -26.71
CA ALA A 47 53.40 -6.89 -26.02
C ALA A 47 51.92 -7.00 -26.40
N VAL A 48 51.58 -7.25 -27.68
CA VAL A 48 50.20 -7.50 -28.13
C VAL A 48 49.62 -8.74 -27.45
N ILE A 49 50.36 -9.85 -27.41
CA ILE A 49 49.90 -11.09 -26.76
C ILE A 49 49.66 -10.87 -25.26
N LEU A 50 50.59 -10.21 -24.56
CA LEU A 50 50.43 -9.90 -23.12
C LEU A 50 49.24 -8.96 -22.85
N THR A 51 49.02 -7.99 -23.71
CA THR A 51 47.91 -7.04 -23.59
C THR A 51 46.56 -7.73 -23.76
N ILE A 52 46.43 -8.61 -24.75
CA ILE A 52 45.19 -9.36 -24.97
C ILE A 52 44.97 -10.40 -23.88
N ALA A 53 46.02 -11.10 -23.45
CA ALA A 53 45.95 -12.07 -22.36
C ALA A 53 45.54 -11.41 -21.04
N SER A 54 46.09 -10.24 -20.71
CA SER A 54 45.70 -9.48 -19.51
C SER A 54 44.25 -8.99 -19.59
N LEU A 55 43.81 -8.50 -20.75
CA LEU A 55 42.40 -8.12 -20.96
C LEU A 55 41.44 -9.30 -20.72
N TYR A 56 41.81 -10.49 -21.20
CA TYR A 56 41.02 -11.70 -20.99
C TYR A 56 41.03 -12.16 -19.53
N LEU A 57 42.17 -12.08 -18.85
CA LEU A 57 42.26 -12.39 -17.43
C LEU A 57 41.46 -11.40 -16.57
N ILE A 58 41.35 -10.12 -16.98
CA ILE A 58 40.45 -9.15 -16.35
C ILE A 58 38.99 -9.57 -16.54
N TYR A 59 38.63 -10.01 -17.75
CA TYR A 59 37.29 -10.52 -18.04
C TYR A 59 36.94 -11.75 -17.19
N LEU A 60 37.88 -12.68 -16.97
CA LEU A 60 37.64 -13.86 -16.15
C LEU A 60 37.52 -13.57 -14.64
N LYS A 61 37.92 -12.37 -14.19
CA LYS A 61 37.85 -11.90 -12.80
C LYS A 61 38.33 -12.95 -11.77
N PRO A 62 39.65 -13.25 -11.73
CA PRO A 62 40.19 -14.20 -10.78
C PRO A 62 40.00 -13.71 -9.34
N TYR A 63 39.57 -14.62 -8.47
CA TYR A 63 39.43 -14.37 -7.04
C TYR A 63 40.03 -15.49 -6.19
N ILE A 64 40.52 -15.13 -5.01
CA ILE A 64 40.99 -16.06 -3.97
C ILE A 64 39.91 -16.18 -2.90
N LEU A 65 39.68 -17.40 -2.43
CA LEU A 65 38.82 -17.67 -1.28
C LEU A 65 39.61 -17.55 0.03
N GLN A 66 39.17 -16.68 0.93
CA GLN A 66 39.64 -16.59 2.33
C GLN A 66 38.51 -17.06 3.27
N GLU A 67 38.86 -17.69 4.39
CA GLU A 67 37.86 -18.11 5.38
C GLU A 67 37.26 -16.88 6.09
N LYS A 68 35.92 -16.77 6.16
CA LYS A 68 35.25 -15.68 6.88
C LYS A 68 35.50 -15.81 8.40
N PRO A 69 35.72 -14.69 9.13
CA PRO A 69 35.78 -14.72 10.59
C PRO A 69 34.41 -15.05 11.20
N LYS A 70 34.37 -15.91 12.23
CA LYS A 70 33.16 -16.23 13.02
C LYS A 70 32.87 -15.16 14.07
N SER A 71 32.66 -13.93 13.65
CA SER A 71 32.31 -12.79 14.53
C SER A 71 30.81 -12.54 14.47
N SER A 72 30.15 -12.56 15.62
CA SER A 72 28.77 -12.08 15.74
C SER A 72 28.77 -10.64 16.25
N ALA A 73 27.79 -9.82 15.85
CA ALA A 73 27.61 -8.48 16.41
C ALA A 73 26.13 -8.15 16.61
N VAL A 74 25.85 -7.24 17.55
CA VAL A 74 24.51 -6.67 17.74
C VAL A 74 24.47 -5.30 17.05
N LEU A 75 23.57 -5.13 16.08
CA LEU A 75 23.35 -3.84 15.41
C LEU A 75 22.16 -3.13 16.06
N ILE A 76 22.34 -1.86 16.41
CA ILE A 76 21.32 -1.07 17.12
C ILE A 76 21.02 0.22 16.35
N SER A 77 19.75 0.41 15.97
CA SER A 77 19.30 1.55 15.16
C SER A 77 18.87 2.77 16.00
N HIS A 78 18.90 2.66 17.33
CA HIS A 78 18.41 3.68 18.26
C HIS A 78 19.31 3.85 19.49
N VAL A 79 19.12 4.96 20.21
CA VAL A 79 19.77 5.20 21.50
C VAL A 79 19.07 4.36 22.56
N LEU A 80 19.72 3.29 23.01
CA LEU A 80 19.30 2.54 24.18
C LEU A 80 19.75 3.24 25.47
N PRO A 81 19.09 2.98 26.61
CA PRO A 81 19.64 3.31 27.92
C PRO A 81 20.97 2.56 28.12
N HIS A 82 22.03 3.27 28.55
CA HIS A 82 23.38 2.72 28.73
C HIS A 82 23.40 1.38 29.49
N ASN A 83 22.57 1.24 30.52
CA ASN A 83 22.47 0.05 31.38
C ASN A 83 22.09 -1.24 30.62
N PHE A 84 21.38 -1.14 29.50
CA PHE A 84 20.95 -2.31 28.71
C PHE A 84 22.06 -2.80 27.78
N GLN A 85 22.88 -1.88 27.26
CA GLN A 85 24.00 -2.16 26.36
C GLN A 85 25.16 -2.82 27.12
N ASP A 86 25.47 -2.32 28.32
CA ASP A 86 26.51 -2.88 29.20
C ASP A 86 26.15 -4.31 29.64
N SER A 87 24.86 -4.60 29.85
CA SER A 87 24.39 -5.94 30.21
C SER A 87 24.50 -6.95 29.05
N LEU A 88 24.29 -6.51 27.81
CA LEU A 88 24.44 -7.36 26.63
C LEU A 88 25.91 -7.70 26.37
N PHE A 89 26.79 -6.70 26.47
CA PHE A 89 28.23 -6.89 26.33
C PHE A 89 28.78 -7.79 27.44
N SER A 90 28.42 -7.54 28.70
CA SER A 90 28.93 -8.33 29.84
C SER A 90 28.47 -9.79 29.83
N LYS A 91 27.25 -10.06 29.34
CA LYS A 91 26.65 -11.41 29.41
C LYS A 91 27.04 -12.30 28.24
N TYR A 92 27.22 -11.74 27.05
CA TYR A 92 27.43 -12.53 25.84
C TYR A 92 28.79 -12.27 25.16
N ASN A 93 29.54 -11.25 25.59
CA ASN A 93 30.81 -10.85 25.00
C ASN A 93 30.72 -10.59 23.47
N ILE A 94 29.58 -10.06 23.03
CA ILE A 94 29.28 -9.74 21.62
C ILE A 94 29.45 -8.24 21.43
N PRO A 95 30.20 -7.77 20.42
CA PRO A 95 30.34 -6.36 20.12
C PRO A 95 28.99 -5.73 19.75
N VAL A 96 28.74 -4.53 20.29
CA VAL A 96 27.55 -3.72 20.02
C VAL A 96 27.95 -2.58 19.09
N LEU A 97 27.26 -2.48 17.95
CA LEU A 97 27.47 -1.45 16.93
C LEU A 97 26.25 -0.52 16.90
N LYS A 98 26.49 0.77 17.08
CA LYS A 98 25.46 1.82 17.03
C LYS A 98 25.45 2.45 15.65
N GLN A 99 24.25 2.59 15.08
CA GLN A 99 24.07 3.32 13.83
C GLN A 99 24.01 4.84 14.07
N ASP A 100 24.75 5.61 13.27
CA ASP A 100 24.72 7.06 13.26
C ASP A 100 23.67 7.63 12.28
N SER A 101 23.52 8.96 12.24
CA SER A 101 22.58 9.66 11.35
C SER A 101 22.91 9.50 9.85
N ASN A 102 24.12 9.03 9.51
CA ASN A 102 24.59 8.82 8.15
C ASN A 102 24.58 7.33 7.75
N TYR A 103 23.86 6.49 8.50
CA TYR A 103 23.75 5.04 8.27
C TYR A 103 25.07 4.26 8.41
N LYS A 104 26.06 4.83 9.09
CA LYS A 104 27.30 4.12 9.43
C LYS A 104 27.25 3.57 10.85
N PHE A 105 28.09 2.59 11.12
CA PHE A 105 28.13 1.86 12.38
C PHE A 105 29.42 2.11 13.14
N THR A 106 29.31 2.46 14.42
CA THR A 106 30.46 2.65 15.32
C THR A 106 30.38 1.69 16.49
N TYR A 107 31.52 1.18 16.94
CA TYR A 107 31.56 0.37 18.16
C TYR A 107 31.12 1.20 19.37
N PHE A 108 30.38 0.56 20.26
CA PHE A 108 29.98 1.16 21.52
C PHE A 108 31.22 1.51 22.37
N GLY A 109 31.24 2.71 22.95
CA GLY A 109 32.32 3.20 23.82
C GLY A 109 33.51 3.86 23.10
N THR A 110 33.49 3.94 21.76
CA THR A 110 34.56 4.57 20.98
C THR A 110 34.00 5.65 20.05
N GLU A 111 33.59 6.79 20.64
CA GLU A 111 32.96 7.90 19.92
C GLU A 111 33.89 8.60 18.89
N ASN A 112 35.18 8.22 18.84
CA ASN A 112 36.18 8.68 17.86
C ASN A 112 36.75 7.57 16.96
N ALA A 113 36.14 6.38 16.93
CA ALA A 113 36.65 5.25 16.14
C ALA A 113 36.08 5.18 14.72
N THR A 114 36.77 4.39 13.89
CA THR A 114 36.41 4.05 12.51
C THR A 114 34.94 3.65 12.40
N SER A 115 34.19 4.43 11.61
CA SER A 115 32.81 4.15 11.24
C SER A 115 32.77 3.15 10.08
N PHE A 116 31.91 2.15 10.14
CA PHE A 116 31.76 1.13 9.09
C PHE A 116 30.49 1.34 8.28
N SER A 117 30.56 1.20 6.96
CA SER A 117 29.35 1.04 6.14
C SER A 117 28.72 -0.34 6.37
N LEU A 118 27.46 -0.52 5.96
CA LEU A 118 26.79 -1.82 6.03
C LEU A 118 27.53 -2.89 5.19
N GLU A 119 28.08 -2.49 4.04
CA GLU A 119 28.87 -3.38 3.18
C GLU A 119 30.16 -3.79 3.87
N GLU A 120 30.85 -2.86 4.54
CA GLU A 120 32.06 -3.13 5.32
C GLU A 120 31.79 -4.08 6.48
N LEU A 121 30.61 -3.99 7.11
CA LEU A 121 30.20 -4.94 8.14
C LEU A 121 29.95 -6.34 7.60
N ASP A 122 29.41 -6.52 6.40
CA ASP A 122 29.24 -7.86 5.79
C ASP A 122 30.59 -8.60 5.58
N PHE A 123 31.69 -7.85 5.50
CA PHE A 123 33.05 -8.39 5.50
C PHE A 123 33.62 -8.68 6.90
N GLN A 124 33.06 -8.10 7.96
CA GLN A 124 33.57 -8.18 9.32
C GLN A 124 32.78 -9.09 10.26
N ILE A 125 31.52 -9.41 9.95
CA ILE A 125 30.65 -10.23 10.80
C ILE A 125 29.97 -11.35 10.00
N ASP A 126 29.75 -12.50 10.64
CA ASP A 126 29.02 -13.65 10.06
C ASP A 126 27.55 -13.68 10.49
N THR A 127 27.26 -13.20 11.71
CA THR A 127 25.90 -13.13 12.26
C THR A 127 25.62 -11.75 12.85
N ALA A 128 24.56 -11.10 12.39
CA ALA A 128 24.06 -9.85 12.94
C ALA A 128 22.77 -10.10 13.74
N PHE A 129 22.77 -9.73 15.01
CA PHE A 129 21.57 -9.64 15.83
C PHE A 129 21.02 -8.22 15.71
N LEU A 130 19.81 -8.06 15.20
CA LEU A 130 19.22 -6.73 14.99
C LEU A 130 18.35 -6.34 16.17
N TYR A 131 18.57 -5.13 16.67
CA TYR A 131 17.72 -4.50 17.66
C TYR A 131 17.29 -3.11 17.17
N GLY A 132 16.14 -3.04 16.48
CA GLY A 132 15.61 -1.83 15.87
C GLY A 132 15.24 -1.99 14.38
N TYR A 133 14.94 -0.88 13.72
CA TYR A 133 14.53 -0.84 12.31
C TYR A 133 15.73 -0.50 11.40
N PHE A 134 16.01 -1.37 10.43
CA PHE A 134 17.12 -1.22 9.48
C PHE A 134 16.60 -1.35 8.03
N PRO A 135 16.09 -0.27 7.42
CA PRO A 135 15.50 -0.32 6.07
C PRO A 135 16.53 -0.70 4.99
N GLN A 136 17.81 -0.41 5.22
CA GLN A 136 18.89 -0.76 4.29
C GLN A 136 19.22 -2.26 4.25
N LEU A 137 18.78 -3.04 5.25
CA LEU A 137 19.00 -4.48 5.28
C LEU A 137 17.93 -5.17 4.45
N ASN A 138 18.34 -5.79 3.35
CA ASN A 138 17.41 -6.58 2.54
C ASN A 138 16.92 -7.79 3.35
N PRO A 139 15.60 -7.97 3.53
CA PRO A 139 15.06 -9.05 4.33
C PRO A 139 15.42 -10.46 3.86
N ARG A 140 15.84 -10.60 2.59
CA ARG A 140 16.34 -11.86 2.02
C ARG A 140 17.60 -12.39 2.69
N TYR A 141 18.32 -11.58 3.46
CA TYR A 141 19.53 -12.01 4.18
C TYR A 141 19.24 -12.57 5.59
N TYR A 142 17.98 -12.64 6.02
CA TYR A 142 17.60 -13.21 7.32
C TYR A 142 17.51 -14.74 7.28
N ASN A 143 18.46 -15.42 7.91
CA ASN A 143 18.49 -16.89 8.00
C ASN A 143 17.46 -17.48 8.99
N LYS A 144 17.11 -16.74 10.05
CA LYS A 144 16.15 -17.19 11.07
C LYS A 144 15.43 -15.99 11.67
N ARG A 145 14.10 -16.09 11.70
CA ARG A 145 13.21 -15.09 12.30
C ARG A 145 12.60 -15.68 13.58
N ILE A 146 12.64 -14.91 14.67
CA ILE A 146 11.97 -15.27 15.93
C ILE A 146 10.92 -14.19 16.19
N ASP A 147 9.66 -14.56 16.02
CA ASP A 147 8.55 -13.68 16.34
C ASP A 147 8.34 -13.63 17.86
N TYR A 148 8.38 -12.42 18.41
CA TYR A 148 8.04 -12.20 19.81
C TYR A 148 6.52 -12.10 19.97
N ASN A 149 5.90 -13.16 20.46
CA ASN A 149 4.54 -13.11 20.98
C ASN A 149 4.55 -12.33 22.30
N LEU A 150 3.98 -11.13 22.30
CA LEU A 150 3.84 -10.31 23.48
C LEU A 150 2.94 -11.02 24.51
N LYS A 151 3.41 -11.10 25.76
CA LYS A 151 2.62 -11.55 26.91
C LYS A 151 2.00 -10.31 27.56
N GLY A 152 0.70 -10.08 27.35
CA GLY A 152 -0.07 -8.96 27.91
C GLY A 152 -0.35 -7.81 26.93
N GLY A 153 -1.34 -6.97 27.27
CA GLY A 153 -1.78 -5.80 26.48
C GLY A 153 -3.29 -5.77 26.22
N LEU A 154 -3.79 -4.61 25.78
CA LEU A 154 -5.13 -4.47 25.18
C LEU A 154 -5.03 -4.44 23.66
N THR A 155 -5.91 -5.15 22.97
CA THR A 155 -6.13 -5.00 21.52
C THR A 155 -7.42 -4.21 21.31
N ILE A 156 -7.37 -3.13 20.54
CA ILE A 156 -8.52 -2.24 20.34
C ILE A 156 -8.83 -2.17 18.85
N ASP A 157 -10.05 -2.55 18.49
CA ASP A 157 -10.58 -2.51 17.12
C ASP A 157 -11.71 -1.48 17.06
N TYR A 158 -11.64 -0.58 16.08
CA TYR A 158 -12.55 0.55 15.95
C TYR A 158 -12.61 1.06 14.50
N PRO A 159 -13.75 1.62 14.06
CA PRO A 159 -13.87 2.24 12.74
C PRO A 159 -13.14 3.59 12.72
N LYS A 160 -12.39 3.90 11.66
CA LYS A 160 -11.75 5.21 11.46
C LYS A 160 -12.75 6.35 11.23
N SER A 161 -13.91 6.02 10.66
CA SER A 161 -15.00 6.98 10.47
C SER A 161 -16.36 6.31 10.50
N ILE A 162 -17.37 7.04 10.93
CA ILE A 162 -18.78 6.63 10.93
C ILE A 162 -19.66 7.80 10.49
N ASP A 163 -20.88 7.52 10.04
CA ASP A 163 -21.85 8.57 9.73
C ASP A 163 -22.59 9.01 11.00
N LEU A 164 -22.97 10.28 11.06
CA LEU A 164 -23.75 10.81 12.18
C LEU A 164 -25.09 10.06 12.25
N GLY A 165 -25.37 9.46 13.40
CA GLY A 165 -26.54 8.60 13.60
C GLY A 165 -26.21 7.10 13.59
N ASP A 166 -25.03 6.70 13.11
CA ASP A 166 -24.53 5.34 13.29
C ASP A 166 -23.93 5.16 14.70
N SER A 167 -24.05 3.94 15.24
CA SER A 167 -23.42 3.59 16.51
C SER A 167 -21.92 3.34 16.33
N LEU A 168 -21.10 4.08 17.06
CA LEU A 168 -19.67 3.80 17.22
C LEU A 168 -19.48 2.54 18.05
N LYS A 169 -18.87 1.52 17.46
CA LYS A 169 -18.51 0.26 18.12
C LYS A 169 -17.01 0.18 18.31
N ILE A 170 -16.58 -0.10 19.55
CA ILE A 170 -15.19 -0.27 19.93
C ILE A 170 -15.06 -1.64 20.59
N VAL A 171 -14.28 -2.54 20.00
CA VAL A 171 -14.03 -3.87 20.54
C VAL A 171 -12.68 -3.88 21.23
N ILE A 172 -12.68 -4.20 22.53
CA ILE A 172 -11.49 -4.26 23.37
C ILE A 172 -11.24 -5.72 23.74
N ARG A 173 -10.10 -6.28 23.34
CA ARG A 173 -9.64 -7.61 23.75
C ARG A 173 -8.56 -7.48 24.82
N ASN A 174 -8.74 -8.20 25.91
CA ASN A 174 -7.80 -8.25 27.01
C ASN A 174 -6.89 -9.47 26.87
N ASN A 175 -5.61 -9.24 26.57
CA ASN A 175 -4.60 -10.29 26.44
C ASN A 175 -3.82 -10.53 27.74
N TYR A 176 -4.14 -9.82 28.82
CA TYR A 176 -3.58 -10.09 30.14
C TYR A 176 -4.22 -11.35 30.77
N ASP A 177 -3.46 -11.97 31.67
CA ASP A 177 -3.94 -13.08 32.51
C ASP A 177 -4.82 -12.60 33.69
N GLN A 178 -5.17 -11.32 33.74
CA GLN A 178 -5.98 -10.68 34.79
C GLN A 178 -7.15 -9.90 34.18
N GLU A 179 -8.22 -9.71 34.95
CA GLU A 179 -9.33 -8.82 34.57
C GLU A 179 -8.88 -7.36 34.56
N ILE A 180 -9.38 -6.61 33.59
CA ILE A 180 -9.19 -5.17 33.46
C ILE A 180 -10.52 -4.47 33.73
N SER A 181 -10.52 -3.53 34.67
CA SER A 181 -11.65 -2.66 35.00
C SER A 181 -11.17 -1.22 34.87
N GLU A 182 -11.47 -0.58 33.74
CA GLU A 182 -10.90 0.71 33.37
C GLU A 182 -11.94 1.66 32.79
N LYS A 183 -11.50 2.86 32.41
CA LYS A 183 -12.34 3.94 31.89
C LYS A 183 -11.96 4.26 30.45
N LEU A 184 -12.98 4.36 29.60
CA LEU A 184 -12.88 4.87 28.24
C LEU A 184 -13.38 6.31 28.24
N ILE A 185 -12.57 7.24 27.74
CA ILE A 185 -12.90 8.66 27.64
C ILE A 185 -13.15 9.00 26.17
N ILE A 186 -14.34 9.51 25.85
CA ILE A 186 -14.69 10.03 24.52
C ILE A 186 -14.90 11.52 24.65
N ASN A 187 -13.98 12.30 24.11
CA ASN A 187 -13.87 13.75 24.31
C ASN A 187 -13.79 14.11 25.80
N GLN A 188 -14.95 14.31 26.45
CA GLN A 188 -15.08 14.66 27.86
C GLN A 188 -15.96 13.66 28.64
N ASN A 189 -16.59 12.71 27.94
CA ASN A 189 -17.48 11.72 28.56
C ASN A 189 -16.69 10.48 28.95
N THR A 190 -16.92 9.99 30.16
CA THR A 190 -16.26 8.80 30.69
C THR A 190 -17.24 7.62 30.72
N ILE A 191 -16.85 6.50 30.12
CA ILE A 191 -17.61 5.26 30.08
C ILE A 191 -16.77 4.18 30.81
N PRO A 192 -17.22 3.67 31.97
CA PRO A 192 -16.53 2.57 32.63
C PRO A 192 -16.74 1.27 31.84
N PHE A 193 -15.71 0.43 31.76
CA PHE A 193 -15.81 -0.88 31.14
C PHE A 193 -15.03 -1.93 31.92
N LYS A 194 -15.42 -3.20 31.75
CA LYS A 194 -14.75 -4.36 32.34
C LYS A 194 -14.53 -5.42 31.28
N VAL A 195 -13.33 -5.97 31.23
CA VAL A 195 -12.96 -7.07 30.32
C VAL A 195 -12.29 -8.18 31.10
N ALA A 196 -12.92 -9.34 31.13
CA ALA A 196 -12.37 -10.53 31.76
C ALA A 196 -11.03 -10.95 31.12
N LYS A 197 -10.22 -11.73 31.85
CA LYS A 197 -8.95 -12.27 31.35
C LYS A 197 -9.14 -13.03 30.04
N LYS A 198 -8.25 -12.83 29.06
CA LYS A 198 -8.30 -13.51 27.74
C LYS A 198 -9.68 -13.46 27.07
N SER A 199 -10.38 -12.34 27.23
CA SER A 199 -11.74 -12.13 26.72
C SER A 199 -11.85 -10.81 25.98
N GLN A 200 -13.03 -10.51 25.44
CA GLN A 200 -13.32 -9.27 24.74
C GLN A 200 -14.61 -8.62 25.25
N ALA A 201 -14.66 -7.29 25.15
CA ALA A 201 -15.86 -6.50 25.40
C ALA A 201 -16.11 -5.56 24.20
N GLU A 202 -17.38 -5.30 23.91
CA GLU A 202 -17.81 -4.32 22.91
C GLU A 202 -18.45 -3.14 23.62
N ILE A 203 -17.96 -1.93 23.32
CA ILE A 203 -18.53 -0.68 23.80
C ILE A 203 -19.19 -0.01 22.61
N SER A 204 -20.48 0.29 22.74
CA SER A 204 -21.28 0.90 21.70
C SER A 204 -21.81 2.25 22.18
N THR A 205 -21.60 3.31 21.41
CA THR A 205 -22.07 4.67 21.73
C THR A 205 -22.61 5.36 20.49
N LEU A 206 -23.57 6.27 20.66
CA LEU A 206 -24.16 7.03 19.56
C LEU A 206 -23.61 8.46 19.57
N PRO A 207 -22.75 8.85 18.60
CA PRO A 207 -22.26 10.21 18.49
C PRO A 207 -23.39 11.20 18.21
N LYS A 208 -23.33 12.37 18.85
CA LYS A 208 -24.36 13.42 18.74
C LYS A 208 -24.00 14.54 17.77
N VAL A 209 -22.72 14.66 17.42
CA VAL A 209 -22.19 15.77 16.61
C VAL A 209 -21.27 15.22 15.55
N SER A 210 -21.32 15.82 14.36
CA SER A 210 -20.33 15.56 13.30
C SER A 210 -19.06 16.35 13.60
N ALA A 211 -18.06 15.63 14.11
CA ALA A 211 -16.71 16.10 14.42
C ALA A 211 -15.80 14.88 14.61
N ASP A 212 -14.49 15.12 14.70
CA ASP A 212 -13.56 14.10 15.20
C ASP A 212 -13.80 13.87 16.69
N ASN A 213 -14.00 12.61 17.07
CA ASN A 213 -14.10 12.20 18.46
C ASN A 213 -12.74 11.67 18.91
N PHE A 214 -12.14 12.35 19.88
CA PHE A 214 -10.87 11.96 20.48
C PHE A 214 -11.14 10.97 21.61
N ILE A 215 -10.57 9.77 21.49
CA ILE A 215 -10.84 8.67 22.40
C ILE A 215 -9.54 8.31 23.12
N LYS A 216 -9.64 8.15 24.44
CA LYS A 216 -8.55 7.71 25.30
C LYS A 216 -8.99 6.50 26.12
N ILE A 217 -8.19 5.45 26.12
CA ILE A 217 -8.33 4.28 26.98
C ILE A 217 -7.05 4.19 27.81
N SER A 218 -7.18 4.18 29.14
CA SER A 218 -6.06 3.99 30.05
C SER A 218 -6.12 2.60 30.66
N ASP A 219 -5.00 1.90 30.65
CA ASP A 219 -4.71 0.76 31.53
C ASP A 219 -3.65 1.22 32.56
N LYS A 220 -3.43 0.43 33.62
CA LYS A 220 -2.45 0.68 34.70
C LYS A 220 -1.09 1.16 34.21
N ASN A 221 -0.68 0.74 33.00
CA ASN A 221 0.64 1.00 32.46
C ASN A 221 0.65 1.89 31.21
N TYR A 222 -0.47 2.04 30.49
CA TYR A 222 -0.47 2.59 29.12
C TYR A 222 -1.72 3.42 28.79
N ASP A 223 -1.51 4.46 27.98
CA ASP A 223 -2.57 5.31 27.43
C ASP A 223 -2.69 5.10 25.92
N TYR A 224 -3.81 4.55 25.49
CA TYR A 224 -4.20 4.35 24.10
C TYR A 224 -5.06 5.54 23.66
N ASN A 225 -4.64 6.25 22.61
CA ASN A 225 -5.30 7.46 22.11
C ASN A 225 -5.53 7.31 20.61
N PHE A 226 -6.75 7.57 20.16
CA PHE A 226 -7.13 7.48 18.76
C PHE A 226 -8.31 8.40 18.44
N SER A 227 -8.56 8.66 17.16
CA SER A 227 -9.65 9.51 16.69
C SER A 227 -10.60 8.74 15.79
N VAL A 228 -11.89 9.09 15.88
CA VAL A 228 -12.92 8.61 14.96
C VAL A 228 -13.63 9.79 14.34
N GLU A 229 -13.58 9.90 13.01
CA GLU A 229 -14.26 10.95 12.26
C GLU A 229 -15.76 10.64 12.19
N VAL A 230 -16.61 11.50 12.78
CA VAL A 230 -18.07 11.41 12.58
C VAL A 230 -18.48 12.35 11.46
N LYS A 231 -18.86 11.76 10.33
CA LYS A 231 -19.20 12.47 9.10
C LYS A 231 -20.67 12.86 9.10
N LYS A 232 -20.98 14.04 8.56
CA LYS A 232 -22.37 14.30 8.16
C LYS A 232 -22.74 13.34 7.04
N PRO A 233 -23.93 12.71 7.10
CA PRO A 233 -24.44 11.88 6.01
C PRO A 233 -24.48 12.74 4.74
N GLU A 234 -23.90 12.23 3.65
CA GLU A 234 -23.91 12.94 2.38
C GLU A 234 -25.28 12.77 1.71
N LEU A 235 -25.99 13.88 1.50
CA LEU A 235 -27.29 13.87 0.85
C LEU A 235 -27.13 13.98 -0.66
N TYR A 236 -27.31 12.86 -1.35
CA TYR A 236 -27.19 12.81 -2.80
C TYR A 236 -28.48 13.22 -3.54
N ARG A 237 -28.29 13.74 -4.76
CA ARG A 237 -29.34 13.87 -5.76
C ARG A 237 -29.37 12.61 -6.61
N ILE A 238 -30.50 11.92 -6.57
CA ILE A 238 -30.69 10.60 -7.16
C ILE A 238 -31.80 10.68 -8.19
N GLN A 239 -31.54 10.13 -9.38
CA GLN A 239 -32.55 9.97 -10.42
C GLN A 239 -32.79 8.49 -10.66
N ILE A 240 -34.06 8.08 -10.65
CA ILE A 240 -34.50 6.70 -10.91
C ILE A 240 -35.28 6.69 -12.22
N LEU A 241 -34.87 5.87 -13.18
CA LEU A 241 -35.57 5.64 -14.43
C LEU A 241 -36.04 4.19 -14.50
N SER A 242 -37.36 3.97 -14.58
CA SER A 242 -37.93 2.63 -14.70
C SER A 242 -38.90 2.45 -15.86
N ALA A 243 -38.85 1.28 -16.49
CA ALA A 243 -39.60 0.93 -17.69
C ALA A 243 -41.00 0.43 -17.35
N ALA A 244 -41.19 0.02 -16.09
CA ALA A 244 -42.46 -0.36 -15.49
C ALA A 244 -42.47 -0.02 -13.99
N PRO A 245 -43.65 0.03 -13.36
CA PRO A 245 -43.75 0.02 -11.90
C PRO A 245 -43.21 -1.30 -11.33
N ASP A 246 -42.40 -1.21 -10.29
CA ASP A 246 -41.85 -2.36 -9.57
C ASP A 246 -41.87 -2.07 -8.06
N PHE A 247 -42.13 -3.10 -7.26
CA PHE A 247 -42.08 -3.03 -5.80
C PHE A 247 -40.70 -2.61 -5.33
N GLU A 248 -39.63 -3.16 -5.90
CA GLU A 248 -38.28 -2.82 -5.46
C GLU A 248 -38.00 -1.32 -5.60
N TRP A 249 -38.43 -0.70 -6.71
CA TRP A 249 -38.30 0.75 -6.89
C TRP A 249 -39.11 1.54 -5.87
N LYS A 250 -40.28 1.04 -5.45
CA LYS A 250 -41.10 1.69 -4.41
C LYS A 250 -40.41 1.62 -3.04
N PHE A 251 -39.91 0.46 -2.65
CA PHE A 251 -39.23 0.28 -1.36
C PHE A 251 -37.90 1.03 -1.30
N LEU A 252 -37.12 0.99 -2.38
CA LEU A 252 -35.90 1.78 -2.48
C LEU A 252 -36.19 3.27 -2.36
N THR A 253 -37.24 3.77 -3.01
CA THR A 253 -37.63 5.18 -2.90
C THR A 253 -38.02 5.55 -1.46
N ASN A 254 -38.63 4.63 -0.70
CA ASN A 254 -38.93 4.86 0.71
C ASN A 254 -37.66 4.87 1.56
N TYR A 255 -36.71 3.96 1.33
CA TYR A 255 -35.41 3.96 1.99
C TYR A 255 -34.64 5.25 1.71
N LEU A 256 -34.55 5.67 0.45
CA LEU A 256 -33.89 6.93 0.10
C LEU A 256 -34.58 8.15 0.71
N LYS A 257 -35.91 8.07 0.93
CA LYS A 257 -36.67 9.10 1.65
C LYS A 257 -36.23 9.19 3.10
N THR A 258 -36.12 8.06 3.79
CA THR A 258 -35.74 7.99 5.21
C THR A 258 -34.29 8.45 5.43
N GLU A 259 -33.39 8.13 4.50
CA GLU A 259 -32.00 8.62 4.49
C GLU A 259 -31.87 10.11 4.12
N GLY A 260 -32.97 10.79 3.76
CA GLY A 260 -32.97 12.22 3.48
C GLY A 260 -32.50 12.62 2.08
N HIS A 261 -32.22 11.66 1.18
CA HIS A 261 -31.77 11.94 -0.18
C HIS A 261 -32.86 12.60 -1.03
N SER A 262 -32.48 13.46 -1.97
CA SER A 262 -33.39 14.05 -2.95
C SER A 262 -33.55 13.12 -4.14
N VAL A 263 -34.77 12.62 -4.37
CA VAL A 263 -35.04 11.62 -5.42
C VAL A 263 -36.01 12.16 -6.47
N TYR A 264 -35.61 12.03 -7.75
CA TYR A 264 -36.49 12.16 -8.89
C TYR A 264 -36.74 10.80 -9.53
N GLN A 265 -37.93 10.25 -9.37
CA GLN A 265 -38.31 8.99 -9.99
C GLN A 265 -39.20 9.23 -11.20
N LYS A 266 -38.85 8.66 -12.35
CA LYS A 266 -39.66 8.64 -13.57
C LYS A 266 -39.93 7.20 -13.97
N THR A 267 -41.18 6.77 -13.84
CA THR A 267 -41.62 5.41 -14.13
C THR A 267 -42.59 5.40 -15.30
N LYS A 268 -42.31 4.60 -16.34
CA LYS A 268 -43.21 4.44 -17.48
C LYS A 268 -44.39 3.55 -17.11
N ILE A 269 -45.62 3.97 -17.46
CA ILE A 269 -46.85 3.15 -17.29
C ILE A 269 -47.33 2.60 -18.63
N SER A 270 -47.25 3.42 -19.68
CA SER A 270 -47.64 3.03 -21.04
C SER A 270 -46.74 3.76 -22.05
N LYS A 271 -46.98 3.53 -23.35
CA LYS A 271 -46.35 4.34 -24.40
C LYS A 271 -46.60 5.83 -24.09
N ASP A 272 -45.49 6.57 -23.97
CA ASP A 272 -45.42 8.01 -23.68
C ASP A 272 -46.12 8.52 -22.40
N LYS A 273 -46.54 7.64 -21.47
CA LYS A 273 -47.10 8.03 -20.17
C LYS A 273 -46.19 7.63 -19.01
N TYR A 274 -46.02 8.56 -18.08
CA TYR A 274 -45.08 8.43 -16.96
C TYR A 274 -45.70 8.87 -15.63
N ILE A 275 -45.36 8.17 -14.55
CA ILE A 275 -45.49 8.66 -13.17
C ILE A 275 -44.18 9.33 -12.80
N ILE A 276 -44.29 10.53 -12.25
CA ILE A 276 -43.16 11.27 -11.68
C ILE A 276 -43.38 11.39 -10.18
N LYS A 277 -42.36 11.03 -9.40
CA LYS A 277 -42.30 11.29 -7.97
C LYS A 277 -41.07 12.12 -7.63
N ARG A 278 -41.27 13.08 -6.73
CA ARG A 278 -40.22 13.94 -6.19
C ARG A 278 -40.22 13.77 -4.68
N ILE A 279 -39.09 13.36 -4.13
CA ILE A 279 -38.91 13.06 -2.70
C ILE A 279 -37.81 13.96 -2.17
N ASN A 280 -38.02 14.55 -0.98
CA ASN A 280 -37.10 15.51 -0.35
C ASN A 280 -36.61 16.56 -1.36
N TRP A 281 -37.53 17.09 -2.16
CA TRP A 281 -37.25 17.93 -3.32
C TRP A 281 -37.39 19.41 -2.94
N SER A 282 -36.33 20.20 -3.13
CA SER A 282 -36.37 21.65 -2.95
C SER A 282 -36.60 22.37 -4.28
N ASP A 283 -37.19 23.56 -4.22
CA ASP A 283 -37.46 24.39 -5.39
C ASP A 283 -36.20 24.84 -6.13
N SER A 284 -35.05 24.81 -5.46
CA SER A 284 -33.73 25.08 -6.05
C SER A 284 -33.21 23.99 -6.98
N ILE A 285 -33.82 22.79 -6.99
CA ILE A 285 -33.39 21.67 -7.82
C ILE A 285 -34.09 21.76 -9.18
N SER A 286 -33.31 22.16 -10.20
CA SER A 286 -33.77 22.23 -11.58
C SER A 286 -33.56 20.89 -12.32
N ILE A 287 -34.38 20.68 -13.36
CA ILE A 287 -34.28 19.56 -14.29
C ILE A 287 -34.05 20.14 -15.68
N ASN A 288 -32.93 19.79 -16.30
CA ASN A 288 -32.59 20.22 -17.65
C ASN A 288 -32.73 19.05 -18.62
N ARG A 289 -33.67 19.15 -19.57
CA ARG A 289 -33.89 18.15 -20.64
C ARG A 289 -34.04 16.72 -20.10
N GLY A 290 -34.65 16.58 -18.92
CA GLY A 290 -34.91 15.30 -18.25
C GLY A 290 -33.81 14.79 -17.33
N VAL A 291 -32.72 15.54 -17.13
CA VAL A 291 -31.63 15.23 -16.20
C VAL A 291 -31.68 16.21 -15.01
N VAL A 292 -31.61 15.70 -13.79
CA VAL A 292 -31.54 16.52 -12.57
C VAL A 292 -30.20 17.25 -12.50
N SER A 293 -30.20 18.52 -12.09
CA SER A 293 -28.96 19.28 -11.85
C SER A 293 -28.15 18.71 -10.67
N ASN A 294 -26.82 18.70 -10.77
CA ASN A 294 -25.91 18.09 -9.80
C ASN A 294 -26.26 16.62 -9.51
N LEU A 295 -26.64 15.87 -10.54
CA LEU A 295 -27.00 14.47 -10.42
C LEU A 295 -25.79 13.66 -9.96
N LYS A 296 -25.90 13.01 -8.79
CA LYS A 296 -24.85 12.15 -8.26
C LYS A 296 -25.06 10.69 -8.63
N ILE A 297 -26.31 10.21 -8.63
CA ILE A 297 -26.62 8.80 -8.85
C ILE A 297 -27.75 8.66 -9.85
N LEU A 298 -27.51 7.95 -10.95
CA LEU A 298 -28.55 7.46 -11.85
C LEU A 298 -28.77 5.97 -11.60
N LEU A 299 -29.95 5.63 -11.08
CA LEU A 299 -30.43 4.26 -10.99
C LEU A 299 -31.37 4.00 -12.17
N VAL A 300 -31.09 2.96 -12.95
CA VAL A 300 -31.85 2.69 -14.17
C VAL A 300 -32.01 1.20 -14.41
N ASP A 301 -33.18 0.76 -14.85
CA ASP A 301 -33.33 -0.59 -15.36
C ASP A 301 -32.83 -0.70 -16.81
N ALA A 302 -32.34 -1.88 -17.20
CA ALA A 302 -31.72 -2.09 -18.51
C ALA A 302 -32.65 -1.65 -19.67
N LYS A 303 -33.94 -1.91 -19.53
CA LYS A 303 -34.96 -1.62 -20.53
C LYS A 303 -35.18 -0.10 -20.68
N SER A 304 -35.15 0.66 -19.59
CA SER A 304 -35.24 2.12 -19.60
C SER A 304 -34.04 2.76 -20.25
N TRP A 305 -32.84 2.27 -19.93
CA TRP A 305 -31.61 2.79 -20.51
C TRP A 305 -31.59 2.60 -22.03
N ASN A 306 -31.96 1.41 -22.51
CA ASN A 306 -32.01 1.09 -23.93
C ASN A 306 -33.08 1.88 -24.70
N ASN A 307 -34.13 2.36 -24.01
CA ASN A 307 -35.14 3.23 -24.59
C ASN A 307 -34.69 4.70 -24.73
N LEU A 308 -33.56 5.10 -24.12
CA LEU A 308 -33.01 6.44 -24.27
C LEU A 308 -32.25 6.58 -25.59
N THR A 309 -32.35 7.74 -26.24
CA THR A 309 -31.51 8.04 -27.40
C THR A 309 -30.05 8.18 -26.98
N LYS A 310 -29.10 7.97 -27.91
CA LYS A 310 -27.67 8.15 -27.63
C LYS A 310 -27.33 9.55 -27.09
N VAL A 311 -28.05 10.57 -27.53
CA VAL A 311 -27.94 11.94 -27.03
C VAL A 311 -28.40 12.06 -25.58
N GLN A 312 -29.52 11.42 -25.21
CA GLN A 312 -30.00 11.41 -23.83
C GLN A 312 -29.03 10.64 -22.91
N GLN A 313 -28.55 9.48 -23.36
CA GLN A 313 -27.55 8.70 -22.65
C GLN A 313 -26.26 9.51 -22.44
N GLY A 314 -25.82 10.27 -23.45
CA GLY A 314 -24.68 11.19 -23.36
C GLY A 314 -24.88 12.23 -22.27
N ARG A 315 -26.02 12.94 -22.26
CA ARG A 315 -26.31 13.97 -21.23
C ARG A 315 -26.28 13.43 -19.80
N PHE A 316 -26.79 12.23 -19.58
CA PHE A 316 -26.69 11.58 -18.26
C PHE A 316 -25.25 11.29 -17.88
N ARG A 317 -24.45 10.75 -18.81
CA ARG A 317 -23.03 10.52 -18.57
C ARG A 317 -22.29 11.82 -18.29
N ASP A 318 -22.52 12.87 -19.07
CA ASP A 318 -21.87 14.17 -18.90
C ASP A 318 -22.14 14.77 -17.51
N GLU A 319 -23.41 14.75 -17.07
CA GLU A 319 -23.78 15.26 -15.74
C GLU A 319 -23.22 14.38 -14.61
N LEU A 320 -23.22 13.06 -14.77
CA LEU A 320 -22.61 12.14 -13.79
C LEU A 320 -21.09 12.33 -13.72
N THR A 321 -20.39 12.34 -14.85
CA THR A 321 -18.94 12.60 -14.96
C THR A 321 -18.57 13.92 -14.31
N LYS A 322 -19.33 14.98 -14.59
CA LYS A 322 -19.10 16.32 -14.00
C LYS A 322 -19.18 16.29 -12.47
N ASN A 323 -20.07 15.47 -11.92
CA ASN A 323 -20.32 15.37 -10.48
C ASN A 323 -19.67 14.12 -9.84
N LYS A 324 -18.73 13.45 -10.52
CA LYS A 324 -18.08 12.22 -10.03
C LYS A 324 -19.11 11.19 -9.56
N GLY A 325 -20.14 11.00 -10.36
CA GLY A 325 -21.35 10.28 -10.03
C GLY A 325 -21.30 8.80 -10.40
N SER A 326 -22.44 8.15 -10.27
CA SER A 326 -22.59 6.72 -10.52
C SER A 326 -23.74 6.43 -11.46
N LEU A 327 -23.46 5.60 -12.48
CA LEU A 327 -24.45 5.00 -13.34
C LEU A 327 -24.68 3.55 -12.91
N ILE A 328 -25.82 3.31 -12.26
CA ILE A 328 -26.12 2.03 -11.64
C ILE A 328 -27.28 1.37 -12.37
N PHE A 329 -27.01 0.19 -12.94
CA PHE A 329 -28.00 -0.65 -13.58
C PHE A 329 -28.57 -1.65 -12.59
N ARG A 330 -29.89 -1.75 -12.54
CA ARG A 330 -30.53 -2.94 -11.96
C ARG A 330 -30.78 -3.95 -13.07
N SER A 331 -30.41 -5.20 -12.81
CA SER A 331 -30.66 -6.29 -13.75
C SER A 331 -32.14 -6.65 -13.80
N ASN A 332 -32.60 -7.07 -14.97
CA ASN A 332 -33.93 -7.62 -15.20
C ASN A 332 -33.79 -8.93 -15.98
N GLU A 333 -34.80 -9.77 -15.91
CA GLU A 333 -34.91 -11.00 -16.70
C GLU A 333 -34.73 -10.73 -18.20
N ASN A 334 -33.95 -11.59 -18.87
CA ASN A 334 -33.63 -11.50 -20.30
C ASN A 334 -33.15 -10.11 -20.78
N THR A 335 -32.24 -9.47 -20.05
CA THR A 335 -31.72 -8.16 -20.46
C THR A 335 -30.27 -8.20 -20.89
N ASN A 336 -29.93 -7.31 -21.81
CA ASN A 336 -28.58 -7.05 -22.27
C ASN A 336 -28.32 -5.54 -22.24
N ILE A 337 -27.16 -5.15 -21.72
CA ILE A 337 -26.69 -3.76 -21.73
C ILE A 337 -25.38 -3.69 -22.48
N SER A 338 -25.35 -2.77 -23.45
CA SER A 338 -24.15 -2.41 -24.19
C SER A 338 -23.84 -0.93 -23.96
N LEU A 339 -22.65 -0.62 -23.43
CA LEU A 339 -22.13 0.74 -23.36
C LEU A 339 -20.78 0.79 -24.08
N ASP A 340 -20.47 1.98 -24.57
CA ASP A 340 -19.11 2.30 -24.97
C ASP A 340 -18.36 2.78 -23.71
N LEU A 341 -17.40 1.98 -23.27
CA LEU A 341 -16.53 2.29 -22.12
C LEU A 341 -15.17 2.87 -22.55
N GLY A 342 -15.05 3.35 -23.79
CA GLY A 342 -13.81 3.98 -24.31
C GLY A 342 -12.84 3.01 -24.98
N MET A 343 -13.21 1.74 -25.13
CA MET A 343 -12.52 0.78 -26.00
C MET A 343 -13.24 0.83 -27.35
N SER A 344 -12.51 0.91 -28.46
CA SER A 344 -13.00 1.22 -29.83
C SER A 344 -14.10 0.31 -30.43
N LYS A 345 -14.76 -0.53 -29.64
CA LYS A 345 -15.95 -1.31 -30.00
C LYS A 345 -16.98 -1.28 -28.86
N ILE A 346 -18.25 -1.15 -29.21
CA ILE A 346 -19.38 -1.37 -28.29
C ILE A 346 -19.23 -2.78 -27.70
N THR A 347 -19.06 -2.88 -26.39
CA THR A 347 -19.02 -4.17 -25.69
C THR A 347 -20.36 -4.44 -25.01
N ASN A 348 -20.83 -5.68 -25.08
CA ASN A 348 -21.87 -6.14 -24.18
C ASN A 348 -21.24 -6.25 -22.79
N ILE A 349 -21.76 -5.47 -21.85
CA ILE A 349 -21.21 -5.34 -20.50
C ILE A 349 -21.79 -6.42 -19.61
N PHE A 350 -23.10 -6.66 -19.70
CA PHE A 350 -23.71 -7.81 -19.06
C PHE A 350 -24.94 -8.31 -19.79
N SER A 351 -25.22 -9.61 -19.64
CA SER A 351 -26.50 -10.21 -20.00
C SER A 351 -26.99 -11.17 -18.91
N THR A 352 -28.30 -11.20 -18.70
CA THR A 352 -28.97 -12.06 -17.71
C THR A 352 -29.89 -13.07 -18.38
N GLY A 353 -30.01 -14.26 -17.78
CA GLY A 353 -31.08 -15.21 -18.07
C GLY A 353 -32.29 -15.02 -17.14
N ASP A 354 -33.25 -15.94 -17.25
CA ASP A 354 -34.47 -15.96 -16.42
C ASP A 354 -34.37 -16.81 -15.17
N ASN A 355 -33.29 -17.59 -15.05
CA ASN A 355 -33.08 -18.44 -13.89
C ASN A 355 -32.75 -17.58 -12.67
N LEU A 356 -33.60 -17.68 -11.65
CA LEU A 356 -33.34 -17.12 -10.33
C LEU A 356 -32.56 -18.14 -9.49
N LEU A 357 -31.46 -17.68 -8.90
CA LEU A 357 -30.66 -18.43 -7.95
C LEU A 357 -30.98 -17.92 -6.55
N ASP A 358 -31.17 -18.84 -5.61
CA ASP A 358 -31.53 -18.53 -4.23
C ASP A 358 -30.30 -18.21 -3.37
N GLN A 359 -30.45 -17.23 -2.50
CA GLN A 359 -29.55 -16.87 -1.40
C GLN A 359 -30.38 -16.70 -0.12
N GLU A 360 -29.72 -16.69 1.04
CA GLU A 360 -30.36 -16.72 2.35
C GLU A 360 -31.40 -15.60 2.56
N TYR A 361 -31.21 -14.42 1.93
CA TYR A 361 -32.05 -13.24 2.15
C TYR A 361 -32.68 -12.63 0.88
N TYR A 362 -32.22 -13.00 -0.32
CA TYR A 362 -32.71 -12.47 -1.59
C TYR A 362 -32.36 -13.41 -2.75
N LYS A 363 -32.97 -13.19 -3.92
CA LYS A 363 -32.69 -13.96 -5.15
C LYS A 363 -31.82 -13.14 -6.09
N TYR A 364 -31.14 -13.77 -7.05
CA TYR A 364 -30.42 -13.05 -8.10
C TYR A 364 -30.54 -13.75 -9.44
N LEU A 365 -30.38 -13.01 -10.53
CA LEU A 365 -30.46 -13.58 -11.88
C LEU A 365 -29.14 -14.26 -12.25
N GLN A 366 -29.21 -15.33 -13.02
CA GLN A 366 -28.04 -15.90 -13.66
C GLN A 366 -27.44 -14.89 -14.66
N ILE A 367 -26.19 -14.50 -14.44
CA ILE A 367 -25.43 -13.65 -15.37
C ILE A 367 -24.71 -14.56 -16.38
N ASN A 368 -25.08 -14.42 -17.66
CA ASN A 368 -24.53 -15.21 -18.76
C ASN A 368 -23.19 -14.63 -19.25
N THR A 369 -23.07 -13.30 -19.23
CA THR A 369 -21.85 -12.60 -19.59
C THR A 369 -21.65 -11.41 -18.67
N ILE A 370 -20.41 -11.18 -18.24
CA ILE A 370 -19.98 -9.93 -17.62
C ILE A 370 -18.57 -9.61 -18.09
N LYS A 371 -18.33 -8.36 -18.50
CA LYS A 371 -17.03 -7.89 -18.98
C LYS A 371 -16.66 -6.58 -18.32
N ASP A 372 -15.37 -6.44 -18.00
CA ASP A 372 -14.76 -5.20 -17.48
C ASP A 372 -15.28 -4.73 -16.11
N PHE A 373 -15.93 -5.62 -15.34
CA PHE A 373 -16.45 -5.34 -14.01
C PHE A 373 -15.84 -6.30 -12.99
N THR A 374 -15.55 -5.77 -11.80
CA THR A 374 -15.14 -6.52 -10.62
C THR A 374 -16.36 -6.88 -9.78
N GLU A 375 -16.46 -8.13 -9.36
CA GLU A 375 -17.44 -8.58 -8.38
C GLU A 375 -17.06 -8.09 -6.98
N VAL A 376 -17.97 -7.37 -6.33
CA VAL A 376 -17.79 -6.81 -4.97
C VAL A 376 -18.82 -7.35 -3.98
N GLY A 377 -19.91 -7.94 -4.48
CA GLY A 377 -20.86 -8.70 -3.71
C GLY A 377 -21.20 -9.97 -4.45
N LYS A 378 -21.11 -11.11 -3.75
CA LYS A 378 -21.23 -12.45 -4.33
C LYS A 378 -22.48 -12.59 -5.20
N ASN A 379 -22.30 -12.64 -6.53
CA ASN A 379 -23.32 -12.66 -7.58
C ASN A 379 -24.36 -11.53 -7.54
N SER A 380 -24.19 -10.52 -6.67
CA SER A 380 -25.20 -9.53 -6.35
C SER A 380 -24.78 -8.11 -6.75
N LEU A 381 -23.49 -7.81 -6.71
CA LEU A 381 -22.98 -6.47 -6.96
C LEU A 381 -21.68 -6.50 -7.76
N PHE A 382 -21.66 -5.75 -8.85
CA PHE A 382 -20.51 -5.61 -9.73
C PHE A 382 -20.24 -4.14 -9.98
N ARG A 383 -18.97 -3.77 -10.08
CA ARG A 383 -18.58 -2.39 -10.42
C ARG A 383 -17.40 -2.31 -11.36
N THR A 384 -17.32 -1.18 -12.06
CA THR A 384 -16.08 -0.71 -12.69
C THR A 384 -15.88 0.76 -12.30
N VAL A 385 -14.66 1.12 -11.97
CA VAL A 385 -14.32 2.46 -11.47
C VAL A 385 -13.51 3.18 -12.54
N ARG A 386 -13.96 4.36 -12.93
CA ARG A 386 -13.21 5.32 -13.74
C ARG A 386 -12.89 6.55 -12.88
N PRO A 387 -11.93 7.41 -13.27
CA PRO A 387 -11.54 8.58 -12.48
C PRO A 387 -12.72 9.51 -12.13
N ASP A 388 -13.69 9.60 -13.03
CA ASP A 388 -14.79 10.56 -13.04
C ASP A 388 -16.18 9.94 -12.94
N ILE A 389 -16.32 8.61 -13.01
CA ILE A 389 -17.62 7.94 -12.96
C ILE A 389 -17.48 6.48 -12.51
N ILE A 390 -18.45 6.01 -11.71
CA ILE A 390 -18.60 4.59 -11.40
C ILE A 390 -19.73 4.00 -12.25
N TYR A 391 -19.49 2.84 -12.86
CA TYR A 391 -20.57 2.02 -13.40
C TYR A 391 -20.82 0.85 -12.46
N GLY A 392 -22.07 0.64 -12.09
CA GLY A 392 -22.49 -0.41 -11.17
C GLY A 392 -23.58 -1.28 -11.76
N ILE A 393 -23.61 -2.55 -11.36
CA ILE A 393 -24.68 -3.50 -11.69
C ILE A 393 -25.16 -4.13 -10.38
N ILE A 394 -26.44 -3.97 -10.11
CA ILE A 394 -27.18 -4.60 -9.01
C ILE A 394 -27.94 -5.79 -9.60
N ASN A 395 -27.68 -6.99 -9.08
CA ASN A 395 -28.25 -8.22 -9.60
C ASN A 395 -29.25 -8.94 -8.68
N PHE A 396 -29.44 -8.45 -7.46
CA PHE A 396 -30.43 -9.03 -6.56
C PHE A 396 -31.87 -8.63 -6.94
N GLN A 397 -32.80 -9.51 -6.57
CA GLN A 397 -34.23 -9.42 -6.81
C GLN A 397 -34.98 -9.66 -5.50
N ASN A 398 -36.17 -9.07 -5.40
CA ASN A 398 -37.12 -9.29 -4.31
C ASN A 398 -36.62 -8.91 -2.91
N THR A 399 -35.64 -8.00 -2.78
CA THR A 399 -35.19 -7.51 -1.46
C THR A 399 -36.30 -6.80 -0.71
N PHE A 400 -37.30 -6.23 -1.40
CA PHE A 400 -38.49 -5.65 -0.78
C PHE A 400 -39.24 -6.60 0.16
N GLN A 401 -39.12 -7.93 -0.02
CA GLN A 401 -39.75 -8.92 0.85
C GLN A 401 -39.24 -8.83 2.30
N LEU A 402 -37.98 -8.44 2.51
CA LEU A 402 -37.40 -8.22 3.84
C LEU A 402 -38.11 -7.08 4.56
N SER A 403 -38.39 -5.98 3.86
CA SER A 403 -39.14 -4.86 4.44
C SER A 403 -40.59 -5.24 4.72
N LEU A 404 -41.22 -6.01 3.84
CA LEU A 404 -42.58 -6.55 4.07
C LEU A 404 -42.65 -7.51 5.27
N SER A 405 -41.59 -8.28 5.52
CA SER A 405 -41.50 -9.20 6.66
C SER A 405 -41.05 -8.52 7.97
N GLY A 406 -40.88 -7.19 7.98
CA GLY A 406 -40.44 -6.43 9.15
C GLY A 406 -38.92 -6.38 9.37
N ASN A 407 -38.13 -7.01 8.51
CA ASN A 407 -36.65 -7.05 8.59
C ASN A 407 -36.03 -5.80 7.94
N ASN A 408 -36.46 -4.60 8.35
CA ASN A 408 -35.99 -3.34 7.77
C ASN A 408 -34.48 -3.13 7.96
N GLN A 409 -33.92 -3.53 9.11
CA GLN A 409 -32.47 -3.41 9.35
C GLN A 409 -31.63 -4.17 8.32
N GLU A 410 -32.10 -5.35 7.89
CA GLU A 410 -31.43 -6.14 6.87
C GLU A 410 -31.56 -5.52 5.47
N TYR A 411 -32.75 -4.99 5.16
CA TYR A 411 -32.97 -4.23 3.93
C TYR A 411 -32.04 -3.01 3.85
N ASP A 412 -31.96 -2.23 4.93
CA ASP A 412 -31.12 -1.04 5.03
C ASP A 412 -29.64 -1.42 4.90
N ARG A 413 -29.21 -2.54 5.52
CA ARG A 413 -27.84 -3.05 5.40
C ARG A 413 -27.46 -3.39 3.96
N ILE A 414 -28.35 -4.03 3.20
CA ILE A 414 -28.12 -4.36 1.79
C ILE A 414 -27.92 -3.09 0.97
N TRP A 415 -28.83 -2.12 1.08
CA TRP A 415 -28.75 -0.89 0.29
C TRP A 415 -27.61 0.03 0.73
N LYS A 416 -27.30 0.08 2.02
CA LYS A 416 -26.11 0.78 2.54
C LYS A 416 -24.84 0.22 1.89
N ASN A 417 -24.70 -1.10 1.82
CA ASN A 417 -23.56 -1.73 1.14
C ASN A 417 -23.51 -1.38 -0.36
N VAL A 418 -24.67 -1.37 -1.05
CA VAL A 418 -24.76 -0.94 -2.46
C VAL A 418 -24.23 0.48 -2.63
N PHE A 419 -24.69 1.44 -1.83
CA PHE A 419 -24.24 2.82 -1.96
C PHE A 419 -22.79 3.01 -1.52
N GLN A 420 -22.30 2.27 -0.52
CA GLN A 420 -20.88 2.27 -0.13
C GLN A 420 -19.96 1.81 -1.25
N GLU A 421 -20.35 0.76 -1.99
CA GLU A 421 -19.52 0.19 -3.04
C GLU A 421 -19.70 0.89 -4.41
N LEU A 422 -20.88 1.44 -4.69
CA LEU A 422 -21.22 1.99 -6.00
C LEU A 422 -21.27 3.52 -6.05
N VAL A 423 -21.08 4.25 -4.95
CA VAL A 423 -21.03 5.73 -4.96
C VAL A 423 -19.61 6.20 -4.68
N GLN A 424 -19.10 7.06 -5.55
CA GLN A 424 -17.79 7.66 -5.35
C GLN A 424 -17.90 8.71 -4.23
N ASN A 425 -17.33 8.40 -3.07
CA ASN A 425 -17.18 9.34 -1.98
C ASN A 425 -16.15 10.42 -2.40
N GLU A 426 -16.55 11.69 -2.42
CA GLU A 426 -15.72 12.81 -2.90
C GLU A 426 -14.57 13.17 -1.97
N LYS A 427 -14.50 12.55 -0.79
CA LYS A 427 -13.58 12.94 0.27
C LYS A 427 -12.19 12.40 0.03
N SER A 428 -11.19 13.23 0.31
CA SER A 428 -9.81 12.80 0.42
C SER A 428 -9.74 11.69 1.48
N ILE A 429 -9.51 10.45 1.05
CA ILE A 429 -9.40 9.30 1.94
C ILE A 429 -7.99 9.35 2.50
N PHE A 430 -7.89 9.78 3.75
CA PHE A 430 -6.69 9.59 4.54
C PHE A 430 -6.58 8.10 4.89
N TYR A 431 -5.59 7.43 4.34
CA TYR A 431 -5.28 6.05 4.64
C TYR A 431 -3.96 5.98 5.40
N ASP A 432 -4.09 5.92 6.72
CA ASP A 432 -2.98 5.60 7.60
C ASP A 432 -2.64 4.11 7.51
N LYS A 433 -1.44 3.78 7.01
CA LYS A 433 -0.89 2.41 7.02
C LYS A 433 -0.31 2.06 8.39
N THR A 434 0.19 3.06 9.11
CA THR A 434 0.79 2.99 10.44
C THR A 434 -0.22 3.46 11.48
N ALA A 435 -1.34 2.75 11.69
CA ALA A 435 -2.48 3.21 12.50
C ALA A 435 -2.18 3.69 13.95
N TRP A 436 -0.92 3.55 14.42
CA TRP A 436 -0.40 4.05 15.68
C TRP A 436 1.01 4.65 15.49
N PRO A 437 1.13 5.95 15.14
CA PRO A 437 2.42 6.64 15.06
C PRO A 437 3.17 6.62 16.40
N VAL A 438 4.49 6.42 16.37
CA VAL A 438 5.34 6.33 17.57
C VAL A 438 6.46 7.36 17.48
N LEU A 439 6.85 7.90 18.63
CA LEU A 439 7.99 8.80 18.76
C LEU A 439 9.24 8.21 18.07
N TYR A 440 9.87 9.03 17.23
CA TYR A 440 11.07 8.73 16.43
C TYR A 440 10.96 7.55 15.44
N HIS A 441 9.76 7.04 15.17
CA HIS A 441 9.54 6.02 14.16
C HIS A 441 8.95 6.62 12.88
N PRO A 442 9.26 6.06 11.69
CA PRO A 442 8.65 6.51 10.45
C PRO A 442 7.13 6.24 10.48
N PHE A 443 6.36 7.30 10.36
CA PHE A 443 4.92 7.31 10.19
C PHE A 443 4.59 7.44 8.71
N ASN A 444 4.13 6.35 8.10
CA ASN A 444 3.84 6.26 6.67
C ASN A 444 2.35 6.34 6.44
N PHE A 445 1.91 7.34 5.69
CA PHE A 445 0.50 7.49 5.36
C PHE A 445 0.32 7.78 3.88
N THR A 446 -0.83 7.36 3.37
CA THR A 446 -1.26 7.63 2.00
C THR A 446 -2.44 8.57 2.06
N VAL A 447 -2.38 9.65 1.29
CA VAL A 447 -3.52 10.52 1.07
C VAL A 447 -4.04 10.25 -0.33
N TRP A 448 -5.29 9.82 -0.42
CA TRP A 448 -6.05 9.89 -1.65
C TRP A 448 -6.77 11.22 -1.65
N SER A 449 -6.62 12.02 -2.70
CA SER A 449 -7.42 13.23 -2.87
C SER A 449 -7.74 13.41 -4.33
N VAL A 450 -9.02 13.61 -4.63
CA VAL A 450 -9.47 13.86 -6.01
C VAL A 450 -9.11 15.28 -6.48
N ASN A 451 -8.74 16.16 -5.55
CA ASN A 451 -8.16 17.46 -5.87
C ASN A 451 -6.64 17.35 -5.73
N THR A 452 -5.91 17.86 -6.71
CA THR A 452 -4.46 18.02 -6.63
C THR A 452 -4.16 19.00 -5.50
N PHE A 453 -3.42 18.53 -4.50
CA PHE A 453 -2.85 19.36 -3.45
C PHE A 453 -1.33 19.38 -3.68
N ASP A 454 -0.77 20.60 -3.71
CA ASP A 454 0.63 20.81 -4.04
C ASP A 454 1.51 20.63 -2.80
N GLN A 455 0.97 20.95 -1.62
CA GLN A 455 1.68 20.88 -0.34
C GLN A 455 0.81 20.25 0.75
N LEU A 456 1.45 19.47 1.61
CA LEU A 456 0.86 18.87 2.80
C LEU A 456 1.78 19.21 3.97
N ALA A 457 1.19 19.66 5.08
CA ALA A 457 1.94 19.97 6.28
C ALA A 457 1.46 19.14 7.48
N VAL A 458 2.38 18.80 8.37
CA VAL A 458 2.07 18.25 9.69
C VAL A 458 2.24 19.35 10.73
N ILE A 459 1.16 19.64 11.46
CA ILE A 459 1.15 20.63 12.54
C ILE A 459 1.09 19.91 13.89
N ASN A 460 1.93 20.33 14.83
CA ASN A 460 1.81 19.97 16.24
C ASN A 460 1.08 21.11 17.02
N PRO A 461 0.33 20.84 18.11
CA PRO A 461 -0.20 21.84 19.04
C PRO A 461 0.80 22.92 19.50
N SER A 462 2.10 22.62 19.46
CA SER A 462 3.19 23.56 19.73
C SER A 462 3.48 24.53 18.58
N LYS A 463 2.71 24.46 17.47
CA LYS A 463 2.84 25.19 16.20
C LYS A 463 4.08 24.88 15.34
N ASP A 464 4.82 23.83 15.65
CA ASP A 464 5.82 23.29 14.72
C ASP A 464 5.08 22.75 13.48
N THR A 465 5.38 23.34 12.32
CA THR A 465 4.80 22.96 11.03
C THR A 465 5.88 22.34 10.18
N ILE A 466 5.67 21.10 9.74
CA ILE A 466 6.63 20.36 8.92
C ILE A 466 5.98 20.14 7.56
N GLU A 467 6.49 20.83 6.55
CA GLU A 467 6.10 20.62 5.15
C GLU A 467 6.63 19.27 4.68
N MET A 468 5.79 18.55 3.93
CA MET A 468 6.04 17.18 3.53
C MET A 468 6.16 17.09 2.01
N GLU A 469 7.24 16.48 1.54
CA GLU A 469 7.41 16.21 0.12
C GLU A 469 6.51 15.06 -0.35
N LYS A 470 5.82 15.29 -1.47
CA LYS A 470 4.93 14.31 -2.09
C LYS A 470 5.73 13.24 -2.83
N ILE A 471 5.61 11.99 -2.41
CA ILE A 471 6.05 10.85 -3.21
C ILE A 471 4.91 10.52 -4.19
N LYS A 472 5.14 10.76 -5.49
CA LYS A 472 4.16 10.52 -6.55
C LYS A 472 3.93 9.03 -6.75
N ASP A 473 2.67 8.66 -6.96
CA ASP A 473 2.30 7.33 -7.42
C ASP A 473 2.20 7.32 -8.95
N GLU A 474 2.93 6.43 -9.62
CA GLU A 474 2.96 6.39 -11.09
C GLU A 474 1.66 5.84 -11.70
N ILE A 475 0.87 5.09 -10.91
CA ILE A 475 -0.35 4.43 -11.39
C ILE A 475 -1.59 5.27 -11.05
N TYR A 476 -1.60 5.94 -9.89
CA TYR A 476 -2.76 6.71 -9.40
C TYR A 476 -2.37 8.16 -9.04
N PRO A 477 -2.51 9.14 -9.94
CA PRO A 477 -2.11 10.54 -9.70
C PRO A 477 -2.76 11.23 -8.48
N GLU A 478 -3.99 10.80 -8.14
CA GLU A 478 -4.78 11.19 -6.97
C GLU A 478 -4.26 10.60 -5.65
N ARG A 479 -3.29 9.68 -5.72
CA ARG A 479 -2.67 9.02 -4.58
C ARG A 479 -1.28 9.60 -4.33
N ALA A 480 -1.04 10.00 -3.09
CA ALA A 480 0.23 10.52 -2.63
C ALA A 480 0.70 9.77 -1.39
N HIS A 481 1.98 9.39 -1.37
CA HIS A 481 2.59 8.76 -0.19
C HIS A 481 3.48 9.76 0.54
N TYR A 482 3.48 9.65 1.86
CA TYR A 482 4.21 10.53 2.77
C TYR A 482 4.87 9.72 3.88
N MET A 483 6.03 10.20 4.34
CA MET A 483 6.77 9.63 5.47
C MET A 483 7.12 10.76 6.44
N PHE A 484 6.65 10.64 7.68
CA PHE A 484 6.84 11.63 8.74
C PHE A 484 7.61 11.00 9.90
N TYR A 485 8.52 11.74 10.54
CA TYR A 485 9.23 11.29 11.75
C TYR A 485 8.80 12.15 12.93
N PRO A 486 7.89 11.66 13.78
CA PRO A 486 7.44 12.41 14.94
C PRO A 486 8.56 12.65 15.95
N ALA A 487 8.81 13.91 16.28
CA ALA A 487 9.79 14.30 17.30
C ALA A 487 9.19 14.51 18.69
N ARG A 488 7.85 14.49 18.82
CA ARG A 488 7.15 14.72 20.09
C ARG A 488 5.94 13.78 20.22
N VAL A 489 5.63 13.41 21.46
CA VAL A 489 4.41 12.66 21.82
C VAL A 489 3.22 13.61 21.84
N GLY A 490 2.03 13.14 21.43
CA GLY A 490 0.79 13.90 21.49
C GLY A 490 0.04 13.98 20.16
N TRP A 491 -1.05 14.75 20.15
CA TRP A 491 -1.84 15.02 18.96
C TRP A 491 -1.02 15.78 17.91
N HIS A 492 -1.15 15.37 16.67
CA HIS A 492 -0.64 16.03 15.48
C HIS A 492 -1.78 16.10 14.45
N PHE A 493 -1.68 17.04 13.52
CA PHE A 493 -2.70 17.29 12.52
C PHE A 493 -2.07 17.39 11.15
N ILE A 494 -2.57 16.61 10.20
CA ILE A 494 -2.22 16.78 8.80
C ILE A 494 -3.12 17.87 8.24
N GLN A 495 -2.51 18.91 7.70
CA GLN A 495 -3.19 20.00 7.01
C GLN A 495 -3.07 19.82 5.50
N LEU A 496 -4.23 19.76 4.85
CA LEU A 496 -4.37 19.89 3.41
C LEU A 496 -4.71 21.34 3.10
N GLU A 497 -4.01 22.00 2.17
CA GLU A 497 -4.28 23.41 1.86
C GLU A 497 -5.64 23.62 1.17
N ASN A 498 -6.07 22.66 0.33
CA ASN A 498 -7.31 22.74 -0.44
C ASN A 498 -7.96 21.34 -0.59
N PRO A 499 -9.01 21.00 0.19
CA PRO A 499 -9.69 21.79 1.22
C PRO A 499 -8.92 21.86 2.54
N SER A 500 -9.11 22.93 3.32
CA SER A 500 -8.56 23.11 4.68
C SER A 500 -9.16 22.12 5.69
N LYS A 501 -8.81 20.85 5.54
CA LYS A 501 -9.17 19.78 6.48
C LYS A 501 -7.94 19.45 7.32
N LEU A 502 -8.13 19.48 8.64
CA LEU A 502 -7.17 18.96 9.60
C LEU A 502 -7.52 17.50 9.87
N ILE A 503 -6.56 16.60 9.69
CA ILE A 503 -6.74 15.18 9.97
C ILE A 503 -5.92 14.83 11.21
N PRO A 504 -6.57 14.49 12.34
CA PRO A 504 -5.86 14.23 13.60
C PRO A 504 -5.22 12.83 13.61
N PHE A 505 -4.02 12.75 14.16
CA PHE A 505 -3.37 11.50 14.55
C PHE A 505 -2.61 11.69 15.88
N TYR A 506 -2.45 10.63 16.66
CA TYR A 506 -1.75 10.69 17.95
C TYR A 506 -0.41 9.98 17.89
N VAL A 507 0.66 10.66 18.30
CA VAL A 507 2.00 10.08 18.41
C VAL A 507 2.20 9.53 19.82
N HIS A 508 2.44 8.22 19.92
CA HIS A 508 2.63 7.50 21.16
C HIS A 508 4.09 7.52 21.66
N ASP A 509 4.25 7.33 22.97
CA ASP A 509 5.56 7.09 23.58
C ASP A 509 6.12 5.74 23.09
N SER A 510 7.45 5.69 22.88
CA SER A 510 8.16 4.48 22.47
C SER A 510 8.09 3.33 23.50
N LYS A 511 7.66 3.58 24.73
CA LYS A 511 7.36 2.53 25.72
C LYS A 511 6.15 1.68 25.33
N LEU A 512 5.17 2.27 24.64
CA LEU A 512 3.93 1.59 24.23
C LEU A 512 4.19 0.57 23.11
N THR A 513 5.28 0.77 22.35
CA THR A 513 5.76 -0.11 21.26
C THR A 513 6.03 -1.54 21.72
N ASN A 514 6.46 -1.73 22.97
CA ASN A 514 6.70 -3.04 23.54
C ASN A 514 5.41 -3.78 23.96
N ALA A 515 4.26 -3.09 23.98
CA ALA A 515 2.98 -3.63 24.43
C ALA A 515 1.96 -3.81 23.29
N SER A 516 2.14 -3.15 22.14
CA SER A 516 1.19 -3.21 21.03
C SER A 516 1.51 -4.35 20.05
N GLN A 517 0.69 -5.40 20.01
CA GLN A 517 0.71 -6.40 18.93
C GLN A 517 0.59 -5.76 17.53
N PHE A 518 -0.07 -4.60 17.45
CA PHE A 518 -0.26 -3.85 16.22
C PHE A 518 1.05 -3.42 15.54
N LEU A 519 2.08 -2.95 16.27
CA LEU A 519 3.33 -2.56 15.61
C LEU A 519 4.10 -3.80 15.09
N ASN A 520 3.96 -4.93 15.78
CA ASN A 520 4.46 -6.22 15.28
C ASN A 520 3.70 -6.64 14.03
N GLU A 521 2.36 -6.54 14.00
CA GLU A 521 1.54 -6.84 12.82
C GLU A 521 1.79 -5.89 11.64
N TYR A 522 2.07 -4.60 11.90
CA TYR A 522 2.50 -3.63 10.91
C TYR A 522 3.85 -3.99 10.32
N ASN A 523 4.85 -4.28 11.17
CA ASN A 523 6.15 -4.78 10.71
C ASN A 523 5.98 -6.08 9.91
N ASN A 524 5.11 -6.98 10.35
CA ASN A 524 4.83 -8.25 9.66
C ASN A 524 4.17 -8.01 8.31
N SER A 525 3.18 -7.13 8.21
CA SER A 525 2.46 -6.84 6.97
C SER A 525 3.32 -6.08 5.96
N TYR A 526 4.15 -5.15 6.43
CA TYR A 526 5.14 -4.45 5.61
C TYR A 526 6.22 -5.41 5.09
N LEU A 527 6.74 -6.30 5.94
CA LEU A 527 7.72 -7.31 5.53
C LEU A 527 7.10 -8.40 4.62
N ASN A 528 5.83 -8.74 4.82
CA ASN A 528 5.10 -9.67 3.94
C ASN A 528 4.83 -9.04 2.57
N TYR A 529 4.54 -7.74 2.51
CA TYR A 529 4.45 -6.97 1.25
C TYR A 529 5.77 -6.99 0.47
N LEU A 530 6.93 -7.12 1.15
CA LEU A 530 8.25 -7.28 0.51
C LEU A 530 8.52 -8.72 0.00
N ASN A 531 7.52 -9.61 0.01
CA ASN A 531 7.51 -10.98 -0.50
C ASN A 531 8.60 -11.90 0.10
N PHE A 532 8.23 -12.57 1.20
CA PHE A 532 8.86 -13.81 1.64
C PHE A 532 8.18 -15.00 0.94
N GLU A 533 8.71 -15.44 -0.19
CA GLU A 533 8.67 -16.87 -0.49
C GLU A 533 9.87 -17.49 0.22
N SER A 534 9.61 -18.33 1.22
CA SER A 534 10.64 -19.12 1.90
C SER A 534 11.21 -20.13 0.90
N LEU A 535 12.19 -19.71 0.12
CA LEU A 535 13.05 -20.65 -0.59
C LEU A 535 13.83 -21.41 0.49
N GLU A 536 13.52 -22.69 0.66
CA GLU A 536 14.35 -23.64 1.40
C GLU A 536 15.75 -23.67 0.76
N GLN A 537 16.62 -22.75 1.16
CA GLN A 537 18.02 -22.79 0.77
C GLN A 537 18.73 -23.80 1.65
N LYS A 538 19.15 -24.91 1.02
CA LYS A 538 20.15 -25.84 1.53
C LYS A 538 21.29 -25.05 2.18
N GLN A 539 21.47 -25.21 3.49
CA GLN A 539 22.63 -24.71 4.22
C GLN A 539 23.90 -25.20 3.54
N SER A 540 24.60 -24.31 2.83
CA SER A 540 25.99 -24.57 2.46
C SER A 540 26.86 -24.20 3.66
N ASN A 541 27.57 -25.18 4.20
CA ASN A 541 28.31 -25.04 5.46
C ASN A 541 29.64 -24.26 5.35
N TYR A 542 29.89 -23.53 4.25
CA TYR A 542 31.12 -22.76 4.10
C TYR A 542 30.89 -21.45 3.34
N LYS A 543 30.95 -20.31 4.04
CA LYS A 543 31.00 -18.96 3.44
C LYS A 543 32.46 -18.53 3.36
N PHE A 544 32.97 -18.37 2.14
CA PHE A 544 34.32 -17.85 1.88
C PHE A 544 34.26 -16.39 1.40
N GLN A 545 35.23 -15.57 1.78
CA GLN A 545 35.46 -14.22 1.27
C GLN A 545 36.15 -14.30 -0.11
N LYS A 546 35.65 -13.55 -1.11
CA LYS A 546 36.27 -13.45 -2.43
C LYS A 546 37.17 -12.21 -2.49
N HIS A 547 38.48 -12.39 -2.68
CA HIS A 547 39.42 -11.30 -2.91
C HIS A 547 39.87 -11.29 -4.38
N PHE A 548 39.58 -10.22 -5.13
CA PHE A 548 39.88 -10.12 -6.56
C PHE A 548 41.32 -9.67 -6.80
N ILE A 549 42.05 -10.36 -7.69
CA ILE A 549 43.44 -10.03 -8.06
C ILE A 549 43.49 -9.09 -9.30
N THR A 550 42.33 -8.69 -9.82
CA THR A 550 42.16 -7.97 -11.10
C THR A 550 43.02 -6.71 -11.23
N ILE A 551 43.33 -6.01 -10.12
CA ILE A 551 44.12 -4.77 -10.16
C ILE A 551 45.56 -4.98 -10.67
N TRP A 552 46.22 -6.09 -10.31
CA TRP A 552 47.57 -6.39 -10.76
C TRP A 552 47.60 -6.75 -12.25
N ILE A 553 46.54 -7.40 -12.74
CA ILE A 553 46.38 -7.76 -14.14
C ILE A 553 46.07 -6.50 -14.97
N PHE A 554 45.32 -5.55 -14.41
CA PHE A 554 45.09 -4.24 -15.03
C PHE A 554 46.38 -3.41 -15.17
N ILE A 555 47.24 -3.40 -14.16
CA ILE A 555 48.55 -2.75 -14.25
C ILE A 555 49.37 -3.37 -15.39
N LEU A 556 49.36 -4.71 -15.53
CA LEU A 556 50.06 -5.41 -16.61
C LEU A 556 49.50 -5.03 -18.00
N PHE A 557 48.18 -4.87 -18.12
CA PHE A 557 47.52 -4.38 -19.34
C PHE A 557 47.98 -2.95 -19.70
N VAL A 558 47.99 -2.04 -18.72
CA VAL A 558 48.40 -0.64 -18.93
C VAL A 558 49.86 -0.56 -19.38
N ILE A 559 50.75 -1.38 -18.81
CA ILE A 559 52.15 -1.47 -19.25
C ILE A 559 52.25 -1.96 -20.70
N GLY A 560 51.45 -2.96 -21.09
CA GLY A 560 51.41 -3.49 -22.45
C GLY A 560 50.96 -2.47 -23.50
N VAL A 561 49.86 -1.77 -23.24
CA VAL A 561 49.36 -0.70 -24.11
C VAL A 561 50.32 0.49 -24.14
N GLY A 562 50.84 0.89 -22.98
CA GLY A 562 51.81 1.98 -22.87
C GLY A 562 53.09 1.72 -23.67
N TYR A 563 53.59 0.48 -23.65
CA TYR A 563 54.73 0.07 -24.46
C TYR A 563 54.44 0.18 -25.97
N LEU A 564 53.29 -0.35 -26.43
CA LEU A 564 52.88 -0.29 -27.84
C LEU A 564 52.72 1.16 -28.32
N TRP A 565 52.15 2.03 -27.48
CA TRP A 565 51.98 3.46 -27.79
C TRP A 565 53.31 4.21 -27.85
N MET A 566 54.20 3.96 -26.88
CA MET A 566 55.52 4.61 -26.82
C MET A 566 56.38 4.21 -28.02
N GLU A 567 56.33 2.94 -28.43
CA GLU A 567 57.11 2.45 -29.57
C GLU A 567 56.63 3.06 -30.89
N ASP A 568 55.31 3.18 -31.12
CA ASP A 568 54.70 3.83 -32.31
C ASP A 568 55.01 5.34 -32.41
N LYS A 569 55.52 5.96 -31.33
CA LYS A 569 55.97 7.36 -31.31
C LYS A 569 57.48 7.53 -31.48
N ILE A 570 58.27 6.50 -31.18
CA ILE A 570 59.74 6.56 -31.19
C ILE A 570 60.31 6.01 -32.50
N THR A 571 59.60 5.11 -33.19
CA THR A 571 59.89 4.62 -34.56
C THR A 571 58.92 5.23 -35.54
#